data_AF-A0A5C1YUK8-F1
#
_entry.id   AF-A0A5C1YUK8-F1
#
_cell.length_a   1.000
_cell.length_b   1.000
_cell.length_c   1.000
_cell.angle_alpha   90.00
_cell.angle_beta   90.00
_cell.angle_gamma   90.00
#
_symmetry.space_group_name_H-M   'P 1'
#
loop_
_entity.id
_entity.type
_entity.pdbx_description
1 polymer ?
#
loop_
_entity_poly.entity_id
_entity_poly.type
_entity_poly.pdbx_seq_one_letter_code
_entity_poly.pdbx_strand_id
1 'polypeptide(L)'
;GSHSLRYFYTGVSRPGRGEPRFIAVGYVDDTQFVRFDSDAASPRMEPRARWVEQEGPEYWEEQTEIAYYHRQPNRICARSVTTTTRASP
;
A
#
# COMPACT_ATOMS: atom_id res chain seq x y z
N GLY A 1 -4.98 5.96 -24.27
CA GLY A 1 -3.89 5.14 -23.69
C GLY A 1 -4.44 4.24 -22.61
N SER A 2 -3.72 3.20 -22.21
CA SER A 2 -4.09 2.35 -21.06
C SER A 2 -3.53 2.92 -19.76
N HIS A 3 -4.30 2.83 -18.67
CA HIS A 3 -3.84 3.17 -17.33
C HIS A 3 -3.64 1.89 -16.49
N SER A 4 -2.73 1.92 -15.54
CA SER A 4 -2.42 0.78 -14.66
C SER A 4 -2.42 1.18 -13.18
N LEU A 5 -3.06 0.35 -12.35
CA LEU A 5 -3.00 0.44 -10.88
C LEU A 5 -2.32 -0.82 -10.35
N ARG A 6 -1.28 -0.65 -9.51
CA ARG A 6 -0.51 -1.74 -8.91
C ARG A 6 -0.31 -1.54 -7.43
N TYR A 7 -0.52 -2.61 -6.65
CA TYR A 7 -0.15 -2.67 -5.24
C TYR A 7 0.89 -3.76 -5.00
N PHE A 8 1.94 -3.40 -4.26
CA PHE A 8 2.99 -4.29 -3.81
C PHE A 8 2.97 -4.41 -2.29
N TYR A 9 2.91 -5.64 -1.79
CA TYR A 9 2.95 -5.95 -0.36
C TYR A 9 4.20 -6.76 -0.05
N THR A 10 5.04 -6.25 0.84
CA THR A 10 6.32 -6.86 1.23
C THR A 10 6.35 -7.11 2.73
N GLY A 11 6.58 -8.36 3.12
CA GLY A 11 6.89 -8.73 4.50
C GLY A 11 8.37 -9.09 4.63
N VAL A 12 9.07 -8.51 5.61
CA VAL A 12 10.49 -8.75 5.88
C VAL A 12 10.66 -9.25 7.30
N SER A 13 10.90 -10.56 7.43
CA SER A 13 11.30 -11.18 8.70
C SER A 13 12.73 -10.74 9.07
N ARG A 14 12.97 -10.47 10.35
CA ARG A 14 14.27 -10.00 10.84
C ARG A 14 14.71 -10.84 12.04
N PRO A 15 15.91 -11.45 12.00
CA PRO A 15 16.44 -12.17 13.16
C PRO A 15 16.52 -11.24 14.37
N GLY A 16 15.96 -11.67 15.51
CA GLY A 16 16.03 -10.95 16.78
C GLY A 16 15.05 -9.77 16.96
N ARG A 17 14.20 -9.46 15.98
CA ARG A 17 13.04 -8.57 16.16
C ARG A 17 11.76 -9.38 16.03
N GLY A 18 10.81 -9.14 16.95
CA GLY A 18 9.57 -9.90 17.06
C GLY A 18 8.77 -9.98 15.76
N GLU A 19 7.95 -8.97 15.48
CA GLU A 19 7.08 -9.00 14.30
C GLU A 19 7.82 -8.62 13.01
N PRO A 20 7.49 -9.25 11.86
CA PRO A 20 8.03 -8.86 10.56
C PRO A 20 7.67 -7.42 10.18
N ARG A 21 8.59 -6.72 9.50
CA ARG A 21 8.24 -5.42 8.89
C ARG A 21 7.34 -5.67 7.69
N PHE A 22 6.24 -4.94 7.63
CA PHE A 22 5.31 -4.92 6.52
C PHE A 22 5.32 -3.58 5.80
N ILE A 23 5.40 -3.61 4.47
CA ILE A 23 5.35 -2.43 3.61
C ILE A 23 4.29 -2.67 2.53
N ALA A 24 3.39 -1.71 2.35
CA ALA A 24 2.47 -1.65 1.22
C ALA A 24 2.77 -0.42 0.36
N VAL A 25 2.78 -0.57 -0.96
CA VAL A 25 3.04 0.54 -1.90
C VAL A 25 2.05 0.48 -3.06
N GLY A 26 1.42 1.62 -3.36
CA GLY A 26 0.50 1.77 -4.49
C GLY A 26 1.10 2.65 -5.60
N TYR A 27 0.90 2.22 -6.85
CA TYR A 27 1.32 2.92 -8.07
C TYR A 27 0.14 3.13 -9.02
N VAL A 28 0.00 4.34 -9.57
CA VAL A 28 -0.82 4.65 -10.76
C VAL A 28 0.15 5.05 -11.87
N ASP A 29 0.13 4.35 -13.00
CA ASP A 29 0.98 4.64 -14.16
C ASP A 29 2.46 4.83 -13.81
N ASP A 30 3.01 3.87 -13.05
CA ASP A 30 4.39 3.88 -12.54
C ASP A 30 4.73 5.03 -11.55
N THR A 31 3.75 5.86 -11.20
CA THR A 31 3.87 6.90 -10.17
C THR A 31 3.39 6.38 -8.83
N GLN A 32 4.27 6.33 -7.83
CA GLN A 32 3.89 5.98 -6.47
C GLN A 32 2.96 7.05 -5.89
N PHE A 33 1.79 6.64 -5.40
CA PHE A 33 0.81 7.56 -4.85
C PHE A 33 0.48 7.31 -3.39
N VAL A 34 0.69 6.11 -2.88
CA VAL A 34 0.51 5.78 -1.47
C VAL A 34 1.59 4.84 -0.92
N ARG A 35 1.83 4.93 0.39
CA ARG A 35 2.73 4.02 1.11
C ARG A 35 2.26 3.78 2.54
N PHE A 36 2.35 2.54 2.98
CA PHE A 36 2.28 2.14 4.39
C PHE A 36 3.60 1.48 4.81
N ASP A 37 4.07 1.77 6.03
CA ASP A 37 5.27 1.17 6.61
C ASP A 37 5.03 0.83 8.08
N SER A 38 5.04 -0.45 8.43
CA SER A 38 4.76 -0.91 9.80
C SER A 38 5.84 -0.52 10.81
N ASP A 39 7.03 -0.14 10.34
CA ASP A 39 8.14 0.32 11.20
C ASP A 39 8.05 1.83 11.51
N ALA A 40 7.12 2.57 10.90
CA ALA A 40 6.97 3.99 11.19
C ALA A 40 6.53 4.23 12.65
N ALA A 41 6.90 5.38 13.22
CA ALA A 41 6.54 5.71 14.60
C ALA A 41 5.01 5.75 14.83
N SER A 42 4.26 6.11 13.79
CA SER A 42 2.80 6.03 13.73
C SER A 42 2.40 5.42 12.39
N PRO A 43 2.28 4.09 12.28
CA PRO A 43 2.00 3.43 11.01
C PRO A 43 0.60 3.76 10.50
N ARG A 44 0.55 4.41 9.34
CA ARG A 44 -0.65 4.77 8.60
C ARG A 44 -0.36 4.80 7.10
N MET A 45 -1.41 4.80 6.29
CA MET A 45 -1.27 5.05 4.87
C MET A 45 -0.93 6.53 4.64
N GLU A 46 0.08 6.81 3.84
CA GLU A 46 0.57 8.16 3.57
C GLU A 46 0.48 8.50 2.08
N PRO A 47 0.09 9.74 1.73
CA PRO A 47 0.16 10.25 0.37
C PRO A 47 1.61 10.35 -0.10
N ARG A 48 1.84 10.02 -1.37
CA ARG A 48 3.14 10.12 -2.04
C ARG A 48 3.08 10.95 -3.33
N ALA A 49 1.90 11.43 -3.68
CA ALA A 49 1.68 12.34 -4.78
C ALA A 49 0.64 13.41 -4.38
N ARG A 50 0.82 14.65 -4.86
CA ARG A 50 -0.02 15.79 -4.49
C ARG A 50 -1.50 15.60 -4.78
N TRP A 51 -1.83 14.90 -5.87
CA TRP A 51 -3.20 14.70 -6.30
C TRP A 51 -4.01 13.78 -5.39
N VAL A 52 -3.36 13.00 -4.50
CA VAL A 52 -4.09 12.18 -3.51
C VAL A 52 -4.20 12.89 -2.16
N GLU A 53 -3.46 13.99 -1.92
CA GLU A 53 -3.56 14.76 -0.67
C GLU A 53 -4.94 15.40 -0.46
N GLN A 54 -5.72 15.52 -1.53
CA GLN A 54 -7.10 16.03 -1.48
C GLN A 54 -8.10 15.06 -0.84
N GLU A 55 -7.73 13.79 -0.65
CA GLU A 55 -8.60 12.79 -0.03
C GLU A 55 -8.81 13.09 1.46
N GLY A 56 -10.04 12.86 1.93
CA GLY A 56 -10.45 13.14 3.30
C GLY A 56 -9.85 12.18 4.33
N PRO A 57 -9.91 12.53 5.63
CA PRO A 57 -9.40 11.70 6.71
C PRO A 57 -10.03 10.30 6.73
N GLU A 58 -11.30 10.16 6.37
CA GLU A 58 -12.03 8.89 6.32
C GLU A 58 -11.39 7.91 5.32
N TYR A 59 -10.96 8.42 4.16
CA TYR A 59 -10.24 7.62 3.17
C TYR A 59 -8.91 7.12 3.73
N TRP A 60 -8.16 7.99 4.41
CA TRP A 60 -6.87 7.62 4.99
C TRP A 60 -7.00 6.61 6.14
N GLU A 61 -8.06 6.72 6.94
CA GLU A 61 -8.40 5.75 7.98
C GLU A 61 -8.73 4.39 7.35
N GLU A 62 -9.61 4.33 6.36
CA GLU A 62 -9.97 3.09 5.65
C GLU A 62 -8.75 2.42 5.00
N GLN A 63 -7.92 3.18 4.28
CA GLN A 63 -6.71 2.64 3.65
C GLN A 63 -5.70 2.13 4.68
N THR A 64 -5.66 2.75 5.87
CA THR A 64 -4.82 2.29 6.98
C THR A 64 -5.34 0.96 7.53
N GLU A 65 -6.65 0.80 7.74
CA GLU A 65 -7.25 -0.46 8.17
C GLU A 65 -7.01 -1.60 7.17
N ILE A 66 -7.16 -1.31 5.86
CA ILE A 66 -6.86 -2.26 4.79
C ILE A 66 -5.39 -2.70 4.86
N ALA A 67 -4.45 -1.78 5.08
CA ALA A 67 -3.05 -2.12 5.22
C ALA A 67 -2.80 -3.05 6.43
N TYR A 68 -3.46 -2.81 7.56
CA TYR A 68 -3.39 -3.69 8.74
C TYR A 68 -3.99 -5.08 8.47
N TYR A 69 -5.08 -5.17 7.71
CA TYR A 69 -5.65 -6.45 7.30
C TYR A 69 -4.67 -7.27 6.44
N HIS A 70 -3.92 -6.61 5.54
CA HIS A 70 -2.92 -7.26 4.70
C HIS A 70 -1.61 -7.61 5.42
N ARG A 71 -1.30 -6.96 6.55
CA ARG A 71 -0.14 -7.28 7.40
C ARG A 71 -0.17 -8.70 7.97
N GLN A 72 -1.36 -9.30 8.15
CA GLN A 72 -1.47 -10.58 8.86
C GLN A 72 -0.60 -11.68 8.22
N PRO A 73 0.22 -12.40 9.03
CA PRO A 73 1.33 -13.23 8.56
C PRO A 73 0.94 -14.42 7.69
N ASN A 74 -0.33 -14.87 7.73
CA ASN A 74 -0.81 -16.02 6.98
C ASN A 74 -1.02 -15.77 5.47
N ARG A 75 -0.56 -14.61 4.94
CA ARG A 75 -0.87 -14.17 3.57
C ARG A 75 0.30 -13.65 2.74
N ILE A 76 1.52 -13.63 3.27
CA ILE A 76 2.63 -12.88 2.65
C ILE A 76 3.72 -13.83 2.11
N CYS A 77 3.47 -14.35 0.91
CA CYS A 77 4.51 -14.52 -0.11
C CYS A 77 4.27 -13.40 -1.13
N ALA A 78 5.33 -12.69 -1.55
CA ALA A 78 5.28 -11.49 -2.39
C ALA A 78 4.14 -11.53 -3.43
N ARG A 79 3.04 -10.82 -3.15
CA ARG A 79 1.83 -10.82 -3.99
C ARG A 79 1.69 -9.44 -4.62
N SER A 80 1.78 -9.39 -5.95
CA SER A 80 1.39 -8.23 -6.74
C SER A 80 -0.09 -8.37 -7.13
N VAL A 81 -0.92 -7.40 -6.77
CA VAL A 81 -2.26 -7.26 -7.35
C VAL A 81 -2.17 -6.17 -8.41
N THR A 82 -2.46 -6.52 -9.67
CA THR A 82 -2.48 -5.59 -10.80
C THR A 82 -3.91 -5.48 -11.31
N THR A 83 -4.46 -4.26 -11.30
CA THR A 83 -5.77 -3.97 -11.87
C THR A 83 -5.56 -3.06 -13.08
N THR A 84 -5.76 -3.59 -14.29
CA THR A 84 -5.70 -2.82 -15.52
C THR A 84 -7.11 -2.38 -15.87
N THR A 85 -7.43 -1.11 -15.62
CA THR A 85 -8.71 -0.52 -16.05
C THR A 85 -8.54 0.00 -17.48
N ARG A 86 -9.26 -0.60 -18.44
CA ARG A 86 -9.38 -0.04 -19.79
C ARG A 86 -10.31 1.18 -19.70
N ALA A 87 -9.75 2.39 -19.82
CA ALA A 87 -10.57 3.56 -20.10
C ALA A 87 -11.25 3.36 -21.46
N SER A 88 -12.57 3.17 -21.46
CA SER A 88 -13.37 3.36 -22.67
C SER A 88 -13.42 4.88 -22.95
N PRO A 89 -13.32 5.29 -24.23
CA PRO A 89 -13.32 6.70 -24.62
C PRO A 89 -14.60 7.44 -24.23
#